data_AF-A0A382S9K4-F1
#
_entry.id   AF-A0A382S9K4-F1
#
_cell.length_a   1.000
_cell.length_b   1.000
_cell.length_c   1.000
_cell.angle_alpha   90.00
_cell.angle_beta   90.00
_cell.angle_gamma   90.00
#
_symmetry.space_group_name_H-M   'P 1'
#
loop_
_entity.id
_entity.type
_entity.pdbx_description
1 polymer ?
#
loop_
_entity_poly.entity_id
_entity_poly.type
_entity_poly.pdbx_seq_one_letter_code
_entity_poly.pdbx_strand_id
1 'polypeptide(L)'
;VTLSQMIPAFEGGRWLVVNPYTRDRFQNGDTPPEGLSDEPSLVVFDALGGDVGQTIGFIEGREASTPFPKPTPVDAINAALVDTVYHAPKK
;
A
#
# COMPACT_ATOMS: atom_id res chain seq x y z
N VAL A 1 -0.02 5.92 9.88
CA VAL A 1 1.02 5.91 10.92
C VAL A 1 1.55 7.32 11.11
N THR A 2 1.77 7.76 12.34
CA THR A 2 2.36 9.07 12.64
C THR A 2 3.70 8.85 13.34
N LEU A 3 4.77 9.42 12.78
CA LEU A 3 6.12 9.34 13.36
C LEU A 3 6.38 10.62 14.15
N SER A 4 6.61 10.52 15.47
CA SER A 4 6.96 11.68 16.32
C SER A 4 8.45 12.04 16.24
N GLN A 5 9.27 11.08 15.79
CA GLN A 5 10.69 11.22 15.50
C GLN A 5 10.94 10.52 14.16
N MET A 6 11.62 11.20 13.25
CA MET A 6 11.87 10.69 11.90
C MET A 6 13.18 11.26 11.35
N ILE A 7 13.72 10.61 10.32
CA ILE A 7 14.83 11.17 9.56
C ILE A 7 14.31 12.29 8.63
N PRO A 8 15.16 13.26 8.25
CA PRO A 8 14.75 14.35 7.37
C PRO A 8 14.14 13.88 6.04
N ALA A 9 14.57 12.73 5.52
CA ALA A 9 14.04 12.16 4.28
C ALA A 9 12.56 11.74 4.36
N PHE A 10 11.99 11.62 5.56
CA PHE A 10 10.60 11.25 5.79
C PHE A 10 9.71 12.44 6.20
N GLU A 11 10.28 13.63 6.35
CA GLU A 11 9.52 14.82 6.71
C GLU A 11 8.41 15.11 5.69
N GLY A 12 7.20 15.36 6.18
CA GLY A 12 6.00 15.54 5.35
C GLY A 12 5.46 14.25 4.73
N GLY A 13 6.09 13.10 4.99
CA GLY A 13 5.63 11.80 4.51
C GLY A 13 4.30 11.38 5.14
N ARG A 14 3.42 10.82 4.31
CA ARG A 14 2.19 10.14 4.76
C ARG A 14 2.42 8.64 4.73
N TRP A 15 1.86 7.95 5.72
CA TRP A 15 2.07 6.52 5.92
C TRP A 15 0.72 5.83 6.16
N LEU A 16 0.38 4.88 5.29
CA LEU A 16 -0.84 4.09 5.39
C LEU A 16 -0.54 2.76 6.09
N VAL A 17 -1.45 2.32 6.97
CA VAL A 17 -1.46 0.92 7.41
C VAL A 17 -2.37 0.17 6.47
N VAL A 18 -1.84 -0.82 5.77
CA VAL A 18 -2.53 -1.50 4.66
C VAL A 18 -2.74 -2.95 5.03
N ASN A 19 -3.97 -3.42 4.88
CA ASN A 19 -4.30 -4.84 4.94
C ASN A 19 -4.24 -5.41 3.51
N PRO A 20 -3.26 -6.26 3.18
CA PRO A 20 -3.09 -6.77 1.83
C PRO A 20 -4.21 -7.76 1.45
N TYR A 21 -4.49 -7.87 0.16
CA TYR A 21 -5.38 -8.90 -0.35
C TYR A 21 -4.61 -10.18 -0.65
N THR A 22 -5.17 -11.31 -0.22
CA THR A 22 -4.70 -12.64 -0.61
C THR A 22 -5.49 -13.14 -1.81
N ARG A 23 -4.98 -14.19 -2.46
CA ARG A 23 -5.67 -14.84 -3.59
C ARG A 23 -7.11 -15.26 -3.26
N ASP A 24 -7.34 -15.74 -2.04
CA ASP A 24 -8.63 -16.24 -1.58
C ASP A 24 -9.57 -15.13 -1.09
N ARG A 25 -9.01 -13.96 -0.76
CA ARG A 25 -9.73 -12.77 -0.29
C ARG A 25 -9.62 -11.61 -1.28
N PHE A 26 -9.39 -11.92 -2.55
CA PHE A 26 -9.28 -10.89 -3.56
C PHE A 26 -10.63 -10.20 -3.76
N GLN A 27 -10.61 -8.89 -3.98
CA GLN A 27 -11.82 -8.07 -4.12
C GLN A 27 -12.72 -8.60 -5.26
N ASN A 28 -14.01 -8.81 -4.95
CA ASN A 28 -15.04 -9.17 -5.93
C ASN A 28 -15.95 -7.95 -6.17
N GLY A 29 -15.67 -7.17 -7.22
CA GLY A 29 -16.38 -5.90 -7.48
C GLY A 29 -15.80 -4.75 -6.66
N ASP A 30 -16.63 -3.78 -6.25
CA ASP A 30 -16.18 -2.53 -5.59
C ASP A 30 -16.11 -2.63 -4.05
N THR A 31 -16.48 -3.78 -3.47
CA THR A 31 -16.54 -3.96 -2.02
C THR A 31 -15.25 -4.60 -1.50
N PRO A 32 -14.50 -3.93 -0.62
CA PRO A 32 -13.34 -4.53 0.04
C PRO A 32 -13.75 -5.77 0.85
N PRO A 33 -12.91 -6.82 0.92
CA PRO A 33 -13.14 -7.94 1.83
C PRO A 33 -13.18 -7.48 3.29
N GLU A 34 -14.08 -8.07 4.07
CA GLU A 34 -14.18 -7.79 5.51
C GLU A 34 -13.08 -8.50 6.32
N GLY A 35 -12.62 -7.82 7.38
CA GLY A 35 -11.63 -8.36 8.32
C GLY A 35 -10.18 -8.27 7.84
N LEU A 36 -9.26 -8.65 8.72
CA LEU A 36 -7.83 -8.74 8.39
C LEU A 36 -7.56 -9.97 7.52
N SER A 37 -6.63 -9.82 6.58
CA SER A 37 -6.07 -10.97 5.89
C SER A 37 -5.11 -11.74 6.82
N ASP A 38 -4.74 -12.96 6.41
CA ASP A 38 -3.74 -13.76 7.13
C ASP A 38 -2.31 -13.25 6.88
N GLU A 39 -2.13 -12.33 5.93
CA GLU A 39 -0.85 -11.70 5.61
C GLU A 39 -0.59 -10.49 6.53
N PRO A 40 0.68 -10.18 6.84
CA PRO A 40 1.02 -9.04 7.69
C PRO A 40 0.53 -7.71 7.10
N SER A 41 -0.01 -6.84 7.97
CA SER A 41 -0.30 -5.47 7.56
C SER A 41 1.00 -4.70 7.33
N LEU A 42 1.07 -3.95 6.23
CA LEU A 42 2.23 -3.14 5.86
C LEU A 42 2.07 -1.68 6.24
N VAL A 43 3.19 -1.01 6.50
CA VAL A 43 3.26 0.45 6.57
C VAL A 43 3.79 0.95 5.24
N VAL A 44 2.93 1.61 4.47
CA VAL A 44 3.21 2.01 3.08
C VAL A 44 3.37 3.52 3.02
N PHE A 45 4.46 4.01 2.40
CA PHE A 45 4.61 5.42 2.10
C PHE A 45 3.60 5.84 1.02
N ASP A 46 2.85 6.91 1.27
CA ASP A 46 1.83 7.41 0.34
C ASP A 46 2.12 8.86 -0.07
N ALA A 47 2.27 9.07 -1.37
CA ALA A 47 2.28 10.39 -1.98
C ALA A 47 1.13 10.57 -3.00
N LEU A 48 0.27 9.56 -3.16
CA LEU A 48 -0.81 9.57 -4.15
C LEU A 48 -2.16 9.94 -3.53
N GLY A 49 -2.29 9.89 -2.20
CA GLY A 49 -3.48 10.35 -1.51
C GLY A 49 -4.46 9.23 -1.15
N GLY A 50 -4.03 7.97 -1.07
CA GLY A 50 -4.92 6.85 -0.72
C GLY A 50 -5.53 6.99 0.68
N ASP A 51 -6.80 6.64 0.85
CA ASP A 51 -7.53 6.83 2.11
C ASP A 51 -8.14 5.54 2.66
N VAL A 52 -8.65 5.60 3.90
CA VAL A 52 -9.30 4.47 4.56
C VAL A 52 -10.47 3.96 3.70
N GLY A 53 -10.47 2.65 3.44
CA GLY A 53 -11.48 1.99 2.62
C GLY A 53 -11.20 1.98 1.12
N GLN A 54 -10.16 2.69 0.65
CA GLN A 54 -9.72 2.62 -0.74
C GLN A 54 -8.75 1.46 -0.96
N THR A 55 -8.83 0.87 -2.15
CA THR A 55 -7.87 -0.13 -2.61
C THR A 55 -6.68 0.58 -3.24
N ILE A 56 -5.47 0.18 -2.85
CA ILE A 56 -4.22 0.68 -3.43
C ILE A 56 -3.40 -0.47 -4.02
N GLY A 57 -2.58 -0.16 -5.02
CA GLY A 57 -1.49 -1.00 -5.47
C GLY A 57 -0.21 -0.55 -4.78
N PHE A 58 0.52 -1.46 -4.15
CA PHE A 58 1.78 -1.15 -3.49
C PHE A 58 2.94 -2.01 -4.03
N ILE A 59 4.15 -1.47 -3.94
CA ILE A 59 5.40 -2.15 -4.31
C ILE A 59 6.25 -2.30 -3.05
N GLU A 60 6.87 -3.46 -2.87
CA GLU A 60 7.76 -3.77 -1.75
C GLU A 60 9.24 -3.86 -2.16
N GLY A 61 10.11 -3.80 -1.15
CA GLY A 61 11.55 -3.97 -1.28
C GLY A 61 12.24 -2.77 -1.94
N ARG A 62 13.39 -3.05 -2.57
CA ARG A 62 14.28 -2.00 -3.12
C ARG A 62 13.58 -1.12 -4.16
N GLU A 63 12.62 -1.67 -4.90
CA GLU A 63 11.90 -0.92 -5.94
C GLU A 63 11.09 0.25 -5.39
N ALA A 64 10.59 0.13 -4.15
CA ALA A 64 9.84 1.19 -3.49
C ALA A 64 10.63 2.51 -3.31
N SER A 65 11.97 2.42 -3.26
CA SER A 65 12.86 3.60 -3.15
C SER A 65 13.17 4.28 -4.49
N THR A 66 12.87 3.62 -5.61
CA THR A 66 13.24 4.07 -6.97
C THR A 66 12.64 5.42 -7.36
N PRO A 67 11.39 5.77 -6.97
CA PRO A 67 10.78 7.04 -7.38
C PRO A 67 11.44 8.28 -6.75
N PHE A 68 12.26 8.13 -5.70
CA PHE A 68 12.87 9.25 -5.02
C PHE A 68 14.15 9.72 -5.73
N PRO A 69 14.40 11.04 -5.81
CA PRO A 69 15.57 11.59 -6.49
C PRO A 69 16.90 11.26 -5.78
N LYS A 70 16.84 10.90 -4.49
CA LYS A 70 17.94 10.39 -3.69
C LYS A 70 17.49 9.06 -3.07
N PRO A 71 18.42 8.15 -2.72
CA PRO A 71 18.04 6.91 -2.03
C PRO A 71 17.32 7.22 -0.72
N THR A 72 15.99 7.10 -0.73
CA THR A 72 15.14 7.23 0.46
C THR A 72 14.90 5.83 1.01
N PRO A 73 15.05 5.59 2.32
CA PRO A 73 14.95 4.24 2.90
C PRO A 73 13.50 3.80 3.07
N VAL A 74 12.73 3.81 1.98
CA VAL A 74 11.37 3.25 1.90
C VAL A 74 11.45 1.88 1.24
N ASP A 75 10.83 0.89 1.87
CA ASP A 75 10.70 -0.48 1.39
C ASP A 75 9.26 -0.86 1.03
N ALA A 76 8.29 0.04 1.21
CA ALA A 76 6.93 -0.12 0.70
C ALA A 76 6.33 1.23 0.27
N ILE A 77 5.84 1.33 -0.97
CA ILE A 77 5.26 2.56 -1.52
C ILE A 77 3.90 2.32 -2.18
N ASN A 78 2.97 3.26 -2.00
CA ASN A 78 1.72 3.32 -2.76
C ASN A 78 2.05 3.74 -4.19
N ALA A 79 1.89 2.81 -5.11
CA ALA A 79 2.19 2.99 -6.52
C ALA A 79 0.95 3.27 -7.37
N ALA A 80 -0.26 3.00 -6.86
CA ALA A 80 -1.50 3.23 -7.59
C ALA A 80 -2.71 3.36 -6.66
N LEU A 81 -3.63 4.24 -7.00
CA LEU A 81 -5.01 4.18 -6.53
C LEU A 81 -5.78 3.26 -7.48
N VAL A 82 -6.49 2.27 -6.94
CA VAL A 82 -7.13 1.23 -7.73
C VAL A 82 -8.63 1.48 -7.78
N ASP A 83 -9.14 1.75 -8.98
CA ASP A 83 -10.57 1.96 -9.20
C ASP A 83 -11.33 0.62 -9.30
N THR A 84 -10.77 -0.35 -10.02
CA THR A 84 -11.44 -1.62 -10.30
C THR A 84 -10.42 -2.73 -10.46
N VAL A 85 -10.73 -3.91 -9.90
CA VAL A 85 -9.97 -5.12 -10.15
C VAL A 85 -10.80 -6.19 -10.83
N TYR A 86 -10.25 -6.77 -11.90
CA TYR A 86 -10.82 -7.89 -12.61
C TYR A 86 -10.05 -9.17 -12.25
N HIS A 87 -10.64 -10.02 -11.42
CA HIS A 87 -10.05 -11.30 -11.02
C HIS A 87 -10.93 -12.47 -11.48
N ALA A 88 -10.44 -13.24 -12.45
CA ALA A 88 -11.13 -14.42 -13.00
C ALA A 88 -10.14 -15.60 -13.08
N PRO A 89 -9.82 -16.26 -11.95
CA PRO A 89 -8.89 -17.37 -11.93
C PRO A 89 -9.44 -18.56 -12.74
N LYS A 90 -8.61 -19.18 -13.59
CA LYS A 90 -8.98 -20.42 -14.28
C LYS A 90 -9.06 -21.56 -13.26
N LYS A 91 -10.08 -22.41 -13.41
CA LYS A 91 -10.21 -23.67 -12.66
C LYS A 91 -9.11 -24.65 -13.03
#